data_AF-A0A355RZP9-F1
#
_entry.id   AF-A0A355RZP9-F1
#
_cell.length_a   1.000
_cell.length_b   1.000
_cell.length_c   1.000
_cell.angle_alpha   90.00
_cell.angle_beta   90.00
_cell.angle_gamma   90.00
#
_symmetry.space_group_name_H-M   'P 1'
#
loop_
_entity.id
_entity.type
_entity.pdbx_description
1 polymer ?
#
loop_
_entity_poly.entity_id
_entity_poly.type
_entity_poly.pdbx_seq_one_letter_code
_entity_poly.pdbx_strand_id
1 'polypeptide(L)'
;MTEVISLVYSNTACAIIAISIIVILSFMFDPKYFKYFMALAFTCTVLLSFCIFYYIGSYKSTEEDADLKADITKQDDSDYILNIGIEWKRKIQIFGFNGNEDDLIVRYDPKRFQIISSDSNYDSKKLGETFLKLPDEFKYSKIKGNELEVKFDVKDGEAYSEKILLKNIKPGGAIQVFFIHDYKIPLDARTYWEKSHTIEFSI
;
A
#
# COMPACT_ATOMS: atom_id res chain seq x y z
N MET A 1 -9.52 14.33 12.96
CA MET A 1 -9.53 13.03 12.23
C MET A 1 -8.65 11.95 12.89
N THR A 2 -7.61 12.32 13.63
CA THR A 2 -6.94 11.47 14.65
C THR A 2 -7.93 10.86 15.67
N GLU A 3 -9.06 11.53 15.90
CA GLU A 3 -10.10 11.12 16.87
C GLU A 3 -10.86 9.86 16.49
N VAL A 4 -11.22 9.64 15.21
CA VAL A 4 -11.99 8.45 14.77
C VAL A 4 -11.10 7.19 14.78
N ILE A 5 -9.79 7.38 14.59
CA ILE A 5 -8.75 6.34 14.57
C ILE A 5 -8.45 5.86 15.98
N SER A 6 -8.27 6.82 16.90
CA SER A 6 -8.28 6.56 18.33
C SER A 6 -9.56 5.83 18.71
N LEU A 7 -10.71 6.21 18.13
CA LEU A 7 -12.00 5.60 18.45
C LEU A 7 -12.09 4.11 18.10
N VAL A 8 -11.65 3.62 16.95
CA VAL A 8 -11.79 2.17 16.61
C VAL A 8 -10.83 1.30 17.45
N TYR A 9 -9.58 1.71 17.59
CA TYR A 9 -8.61 1.00 18.44
C TYR A 9 -8.98 1.10 19.92
N SER A 10 -9.41 2.27 20.39
CA SER A 10 -9.94 2.48 21.73
C SER A 10 -11.21 1.66 21.95
N ASN A 11 -12.13 1.60 20.99
CA ASN A 11 -13.37 0.81 21.11
C ASN A 11 -13.09 -0.69 21.14
N THR A 12 -12.13 -1.18 20.34
CA THR A 12 -11.72 -2.59 20.34
C THR A 12 -11.02 -2.93 21.65
N ALA A 13 -10.11 -2.08 22.12
CA ALA A 13 -9.44 -2.24 23.42
C ALA A 13 -10.44 -2.17 24.59
N CYS A 14 -11.37 -1.21 24.57
CA CYS A 14 -12.46 -1.10 25.54
C CYS A 14 -13.35 -2.33 25.53
N ALA A 15 -13.67 -2.89 24.36
CA ALA A 15 -14.45 -4.11 24.24
C ALA A 15 -13.71 -5.33 24.82
N ILE A 16 -12.40 -5.46 24.56
CA ILE A 16 -11.56 -6.52 25.15
C ILE A 16 -11.50 -6.38 26.67
N ILE A 17 -11.32 -5.16 27.18
CA ILE A 17 -11.31 -4.88 28.62
C ILE A 17 -12.68 -5.20 29.23
N ALA A 18 -13.79 -4.79 28.60
CA ALA A 18 -15.13 -5.08 29.06
C ALA A 18 -15.43 -6.59 29.10
N ILE A 19 -15.05 -7.34 28.06
CA ILE A 19 -15.18 -8.81 28.03
C ILE A 19 -14.36 -9.43 29.16
N SER A 20 -13.13 -8.96 29.38
CA SER A 20 -12.26 -9.44 30.46
C SER A 20 -12.87 -9.17 31.84
N ILE A 21 -13.48 -8.01 32.05
CA ILE A 21 -14.21 -7.67 33.28
C ILE A 21 -15.42 -8.59 33.45
N ILE A 22 -16.23 -8.82 32.42
CA ILE A 22 -17.41 -9.72 32.48
C ILE A 22 -16.97 -11.15 32.87
N VAL A 23 -15.85 -11.63 32.34
CA VAL A 23 -15.26 -12.92 32.70
C VAL A 23 -14.82 -12.92 34.17
N ILE A 24 -14.11 -11.90 34.64
CA ILE A 24 -13.70 -11.80 36.06
C ILE A 24 -14.93 -11.78 36.99
N LEU A 25 -15.96 -10.99 36.65
CA LEU A 25 -17.20 -10.91 37.44
C LEU A 25 -17.94 -12.25 37.48
N SER A 26 -17.83 -13.08 36.43
CA SER A 26 -18.43 -14.43 36.43
C SER A 26 -17.92 -15.31 37.56
N PHE A 27 -16.67 -15.14 38.01
CA PHE A 27 -16.08 -15.89 39.12
C PHE A 27 -16.23 -15.21 40.49
N MET A 28 -16.57 -13.91 40.52
CA MET A 28 -16.77 -13.15 41.76
C MET A 28 -18.21 -13.20 42.29
N PHE A 29 -19.19 -13.40 41.41
CA PHE A 29 -20.60 -13.45 41.77
C PHE A 29 -21.10 -14.87 42.07
N ASP A 30 -22.20 -14.90 42.81
CA ASP A 30 -22.95 -16.08 43.22
C ASP A 30 -23.12 -17.08 42.04
N PRO A 31 -22.87 -18.40 42.22
CA PRO A 31 -22.79 -19.37 41.11
C PRO A 31 -24.01 -19.42 40.18
N LYS A 32 -25.17 -18.98 40.68
CA LYS A 32 -26.41 -18.85 39.91
C LYS A 32 -26.30 -17.87 38.73
N TYR A 33 -25.39 -16.90 38.78
CA TYR A 33 -25.19 -15.89 37.72
C TYR A 33 -24.10 -16.26 36.70
N PHE A 34 -23.29 -17.28 36.99
CA PHE A 34 -22.16 -17.70 36.14
C PHE A 34 -22.56 -17.92 34.68
N LYS A 35 -23.66 -18.66 34.45
CA LYS A 35 -24.17 -18.94 33.08
C LYS A 35 -24.54 -17.67 32.31
N TYR A 36 -25.15 -16.70 32.97
CA TYR A 36 -25.57 -15.44 32.33
C TYR A 36 -24.35 -14.58 31.97
N PHE A 37 -23.35 -14.48 32.86
CA PHE A 37 -22.11 -13.78 32.56
C PHE A 37 -21.31 -14.43 31.43
N MET A 38 -21.21 -15.76 31.41
CA MET A 38 -20.54 -16.48 30.33
C MET A 38 -21.26 -16.33 28.98
N ALA A 39 -22.60 -16.38 28.96
CA ALA A 39 -23.38 -16.14 27.75
C ALA A 39 -23.21 -14.71 27.23
N LEU A 40 -23.16 -13.71 28.13
CA LEU A 40 -22.88 -12.33 27.77
C LEU A 40 -21.47 -12.16 27.20
N ALA A 41 -20.45 -12.71 27.86
CA ALA A 41 -19.07 -12.66 27.39
C ALA A 41 -18.95 -13.27 25.98
N PHE A 42 -19.54 -14.45 25.76
CA PHE A 42 -19.54 -15.11 24.46
C PHE A 42 -20.22 -14.26 23.38
N THR A 43 -21.38 -13.68 23.67
CA THR A 43 -22.10 -12.80 22.74
C THR A 43 -21.28 -11.56 22.39
N CYS A 44 -20.65 -10.93 23.39
CA CYS A 44 -19.77 -9.78 23.18
C CYS A 44 -18.54 -10.16 22.33
N THR A 45 -17.94 -11.33 22.55
CA THR A 45 -16.82 -11.82 21.72
C THR A 45 -17.24 -12.05 20.28
N VAL A 46 -18.39 -12.71 20.03
CA VAL A 46 -18.89 -12.94 18.67
C VAL A 46 -19.17 -11.62 17.94
N LEU A 47 -19.81 -10.65 18.62
CA LEU A 47 -20.06 -9.33 18.05
C LEU A 47 -18.74 -8.59 17.77
N LEU A 48 -17.76 -8.66 18.67
CA LEU A 48 -16.45 -8.05 18.46
C LEU A 48 -15.75 -8.66 17.24
N SER A 49 -15.74 -10.00 17.13
CA SER A 49 -15.19 -10.70 15.96
C SER A 49 -15.91 -10.28 14.68
N PHE A 50 -17.24 -10.24 14.67
CA PHE A 50 -18.02 -9.79 13.51
C PHE A 50 -17.66 -8.36 13.11
N CYS A 51 -17.57 -7.42 14.07
CA CYS A 51 -17.19 -6.04 13.79
C CYS A 51 -15.79 -5.93 13.17
N ILE A 52 -14.81 -6.70 13.69
CA ILE A 52 -13.44 -6.74 13.14
C ILE A 52 -13.46 -7.29 11.71
N PHE A 53 -14.10 -8.44 11.48
CA PHE A 53 -14.17 -9.04 10.14
C PHE A 53 -14.96 -8.21 9.14
N TYR A 54 -16.06 -7.58 9.58
CA TYR A 54 -16.84 -6.66 8.76
C TYR A 54 -16.02 -5.43 8.38
N TYR A 55 -15.31 -4.82 9.34
CA TYR A 55 -14.44 -3.68 9.07
C TYR A 55 -13.36 -4.05 8.05
N ILE A 56 -12.66 -5.17 8.25
CA ILE A 56 -11.64 -5.69 7.33
C ILE A 56 -12.25 -5.95 5.94
N GLY A 57 -13.36 -6.67 5.86
CA GLY A 57 -14.03 -7.03 4.61
C GLY A 57 -14.68 -5.85 3.88
N SER A 58 -14.94 -4.75 4.59
CA SER A 58 -15.50 -3.51 4.03
C SER A 58 -14.44 -2.55 3.50
N TYR A 59 -13.14 -2.85 3.67
CA TYR A 59 -12.08 -2.00 3.16
C TYR A 59 -12.18 -1.86 1.65
N LYS A 60 -12.33 -0.62 1.20
CA LYS A 60 -12.28 -0.24 -0.21
C LYS A 60 -11.26 0.88 -0.34
N SER A 61 -10.30 0.67 -1.22
CA SER A 61 -9.37 1.71 -1.67
C SER A 61 -9.45 1.88 -3.17
N THR A 62 -9.20 3.10 -3.61
CA THR A 62 -9.24 3.52 -5.00
C THR A 62 -8.02 4.38 -5.33
N GLU A 63 -7.74 4.59 -6.61
CA GLU A 63 -6.66 5.45 -7.11
C GLU A 63 -6.75 6.92 -6.62
N GLU A 64 -7.91 7.34 -6.12
CA GLU A 64 -8.11 8.69 -5.56
C GLU A 64 -7.50 8.85 -4.17
N ASP A 65 -7.24 7.76 -3.45
CA ASP A 65 -6.76 7.76 -2.07
C ASP A 65 -5.28 8.12 -1.93
N ALA A 66 -4.50 8.03 -3.02
CA ALA A 66 -3.10 8.44 -3.06
C ALA A 66 -2.85 9.39 -4.24
N ASP A 67 -1.92 10.32 -4.09
CA ASP A 67 -1.37 11.10 -5.20
C ASP A 67 0.05 10.63 -5.52
N LEU A 68 0.31 10.44 -6.81
CA LEU A 68 1.64 10.17 -7.34
C LEU A 68 2.15 11.43 -8.03
N LYS A 69 3.31 11.92 -7.59
CA LYS A 69 4.05 13.02 -8.20
C LYS A 69 5.41 12.49 -8.59
N ALA A 70 5.83 12.78 -9.82
CA ALA A 70 7.16 12.43 -10.29
C ALA A 70 7.71 13.61 -11.09
N ASP A 71 8.83 14.16 -10.64
CA ASP A 71 9.45 15.36 -11.19
C ASP A 71 10.93 15.12 -11.43
N ILE A 72 11.50 15.88 -12.36
CA ILE A 72 12.93 15.76 -12.69
C ILE A 72 13.63 17.07 -12.39
N THR A 73 14.78 16.96 -11.72
CA THR A 73 15.65 18.09 -11.41
C THR A 73 17.01 17.85 -12.05
N LYS A 74 17.49 18.81 -12.86
CA LYS A 74 18.86 18.76 -13.40
C LYS A 74 19.84 18.92 -12.23
N GLN A 75 20.76 17.97 -12.06
CA GLN A 75 21.80 18.04 -11.03
C GLN A 75 23.08 18.62 -11.62
N ASP A 76 23.56 18.05 -12.73
CA ASP A 76 24.75 18.47 -13.49
C ASP A 76 24.47 18.41 -14.99
N ASP A 77 25.48 18.68 -15.84
CA ASP A 77 25.29 18.75 -17.30
C ASP A 77 24.83 17.44 -17.96
N SER A 78 25.17 16.28 -17.39
CA SER A 78 24.76 14.96 -17.87
C SER A 78 23.81 14.21 -16.95
N ASP A 79 23.59 14.73 -15.73
CA ASP A 79 23.00 13.99 -14.62
C ASP A 79 21.73 14.68 -14.12
N TYR A 80 20.68 13.88 -13.95
CA TYR A 80 19.36 14.33 -13.50
C TYR A 80 18.88 13.47 -12.35
N ILE A 81 18.11 14.06 -11.44
CA ILE A 81 17.45 13.34 -10.36
C ILE A 81 15.96 13.24 -10.68
N LEU A 82 15.46 12.01 -10.73
CA LEU A 82 14.04 11.70 -10.73
C LEU A 82 13.57 11.66 -9.27
N ASN A 83 12.79 12.66 -8.88
CA ASN A 83 12.15 12.71 -7.57
C ASN A 83 10.75 12.12 -7.71
N ILE A 84 10.47 11.08 -6.95
CA ILE A 84 9.15 10.45 -6.90
C ILE A 84 8.59 10.66 -5.50
N GLY A 85 7.32 11.04 -5.42
CA GLY A 85 6.57 11.20 -4.18
C GLY A 85 5.21 10.53 -4.28
N ILE A 86 4.90 9.68 -3.32
CA ILE A 86 3.57 9.11 -3.11
C ILE A 86 3.02 9.69 -1.82
N GLU A 87 1.89 10.38 -1.93
CA GLU A 87 1.22 11.02 -0.80
C GLU A 87 -0.18 10.43 -0.63
N TRP A 88 -0.39 9.71 0.47
CA TRP A 88 -1.71 9.22 0.82
C TRP A 88 -2.59 10.36 1.34
N LYS A 89 -3.72 10.61 0.66
CA LYS A 89 -4.72 11.60 1.09
C LYS A 89 -5.42 11.20 2.38
N ARG A 90 -5.44 9.90 2.65
CA ARG A 90 -6.03 9.30 3.84
C ARG A 90 -5.07 8.26 4.38
N LYS A 91 -4.86 8.27 5.69
CA LYS A 91 -4.09 7.21 6.35
C LYS A 91 -4.82 5.88 6.12
N ILE A 92 -4.22 4.99 5.33
CA ILE A 92 -4.73 3.63 5.17
C ILE A 92 -4.69 2.95 6.54
N GLN A 93 -5.84 2.45 6.96
CA GLN A 93 -6.01 1.81 8.25
C GLN A 93 -6.58 0.42 8.03
N ILE A 94 -5.72 -0.41 7.48
CA ILE A 94 -5.92 -1.85 7.45
C ILE A 94 -5.46 -2.34 8.84
N PHE A 95 -6.34 -3.03 9.58
CA PHE A 95 -5.91 -3.84 10.72
C PHE A 95 -4.73 -4.69 10.24
N GLY A 96 -3.57 -4.64 10.90
CA GLY A 96 -2.25 -5.16 10.46
C GLY A 96 -2.12 -6.65 10.08
N PHE A 97 -3.15 -7.23 9.48
CA PHE A 97 -3.11 -8.35 8.55
C PHE A 97 -2.41 -7.85 7.27
N ASN A 98 -1.09 -7.70 7.39
CA ASN A 98 -0.19 -7.23 6.33
C ASN A 98 -0.16 -8.20 5.15
N GLY A 99 -1.06 -7.99 4.20
CA GLY A 99 -0.98 -8.52 2.84
C GLY A 99 -0.99 -7.41 1.80
N ASN A 100 -0.44 -6.24 2.14
CA ASN A 100 -0.17 -5.16 1.20
C ASN A 100 1.15 -5.45 0.50
N GLU A 101 1.12 -5.48 -0.83
CA GLU A 101 2.29 -5.54 -1.70
C GLU A 101 2.31 -4.22 -2.51
N ASP A 102 2.43 -3.10 -1.79
CA ASP A 102 2.53 -1.77 -2.41
C ASP A 102 3.89 -1.63 -3.10
N ASP A 103 3.87 -1.36 -4.39
CA ASP A 103 5.07 -1.35 -5.22
C ASP A 103 5.19 -0.04 -6.01
N LEU A 104 6.40 0.49 -6.06
CA LEU A 104 6.76 1.55 -6.99
C LEU A 104 7.58 0.95 -8.13
N ILE A 105 7.10 1.12 -9.36
CA ILE A 105 7.77 0.62 -10.56
C ILE A 105 8.14 1.79 -11.47
N VAL A 106 9.40 1.84 -11.87
CA VAL A 106 9.90 2.81 -12.86
C VAL A 106 10.22 2.07 -14.14
N ARG A 107 9.58 2.50 -15.23
CA ARG A 107 9.76 1.96 -16.58
C ARG A 107 10.44 2.98 -17.48
N TYR A 108 11.46 2.55 -18.20
CA TYR A 108 12.27 3.42 -19.06
C TYR A 108 12.89 2.67 -20.24
N ASP A 109 13.31 3.39 -21.28
CA ASP A 109 14.13 2.83 -22.37
C ASP A 109 15.63 2.91 -21.99
N PRO A 110 16.33 1.78 -21.78
CA PRO A 110 17.75 1.76 -21.44
C PRO A 110 18.67 2.34 -22.53
N LYS A 111 18.19 2.47 -23.78
CA LYS A 111 18.96 3.14 -24.84
C LYS A 111 18.97 4.66 -24.68
N ARG A 112 17.97 5.20 -23.96
CA ARG A 112 17.73 6.63 -23.73
C ARG A 112 18.16 7.10 -22.35
N PHE A 113 18.08 6.23 -21.35
CA PHE A 113 18.40 6.54 -19.95
C PHE A 113 19.22 5.43 -19.32
N GLN A 114 20.13 5.81 -18.42
CA GLN A 114 20.75 4.89 -17.49
C GLN A 114 20.30 5.26 -16.08
N ILE A 115 19.66 4.31 -15.39
CA ILE A 115 19.36 4.45 -13.97
C ILE A 115 20.58 3.98 -13.17
N ILE A 116 21.06 4.83 -12.27
CA ILE A 116 22.06 4.46 -11.26
C ILE A 116 21.39 4.72 -9.91
N SER A 117 20.83 3.68 -9.29
CA SER A 117 20.32 3.85 -7.94
C SER A 117 21.50 4.01 -6.97
N SER A 118 21.38 4.95 -6.03
CA SER A 118 22.32 5.12 -4.92
C SER A 118 22.13 4.08 -3.81
N ASP A 119 21.02 3.36 -3.83
CA ASP A 119 20.62 2.41 -2.79
C ASP A 119 20.68 0.97 -3.31
N SER A 120 21.23 0.06 -2.50
CA SER A 120 21.44 -1.35 -2.88
C SER A 120 20.18 -2.22 -2.77
N ASN A 121 19.04 -1.65 -2.40
CA ASN A 121 17.78 -2.36 -2.12
C ASN A 121 16.74 -2.18 -3.24
N TYR A 122 17.12 -2.35 -4.50
CA TYR A 122 16.14 -2.44 -5.59
C TYR A 122 16.35 -3.72 -6.38
N ASP A 123 15.26 -4.37 -6.74
CA ASP A 123 15.26 -5.50 -7.67
C ASP A 123 15.05 -4.93 -9.10
N SER A 124 15.92 -5.34 -10.01
CA SER A 124 15.86 -4.91 -11.41
C SER A 124 15.64 -6.13 -12.29
N LYS A 125 14.57 -6.11 -13.10
CA LYS A 125 14.24 -7.21 -14.00
C LYS A 125 14.18 -6.74 -15.44
N LYS A 126 14.59 -7.64 -16.33
CA LYS A 126 14.45 -7.44 -17.77
C LYS A 126 13.04 -7.83 -18.22
N LEU A 127 12.64 -7.30 -19.36
CA LEU A 127 11.35 -7.56 -20.01
C LEU A 127 11.11 -9.07 -20.22
N GLY A 128 9.96 -9.58 -19.79
CA GLY A 128 9.61 -11.02 -19.77
C GLY A 128 9.55 -11.63 -18.36
N GLU A 129 10.17 -10.97 -17.38
CA GLU A 129 10.04 -11.22 -15.94
C GLU A 129 9.52 -9.95 -15.25
N THR A 130 8.47 -9.35 -15.82
CA THR A 130 7.98 -8.02 -15.42
C THR A 130 7.49 -8.02 -13.98
N PHE A 131 7.75 -6.92 -13.26
CA PHE A 131 7.22 -6.74 -11.90
C PHE A 131 5.74 -6.41 -11.94
N LEU A 132 5.31 -5.71 -12.99
CA LEU A 132 3.90 -5.56 -13.31
C LEU A 132 3.30 -6.92 -13.70
N LYS A 133 2.63 -7.56 -12.74
CA LYS A 133 1.69 -8.67 -12.97
C LYS A 133 0.30 -8.06 -13.17
N LEU A 134 0.02 -7.62 -14.39
CA LEU A 134 -1.31 -7.14 -14.76
C LEU A 134 -2.33 -8.28 -14.57
N PRO A 135 -3.41 -8.09 -13.81
CA PRO A 135 -4.63 -8.86 -14.02
C PRO A 135 -5.09 -8.62 -15.47
N ASP A 136 -5.73 -9.61 -16.11
CA ASP A 136 -6.10 -9.59 -17.54
C ASP A 136 -6.95 -8.38 -18.01
N GLU A 137 -7.44 -7.54 -17.08
CA GLU A 137 -8.40 -6.46 -17.33
C GLU A 137 -7.90 -5.02 -17.09
N PHE A 138 -6.59 -4.75 -16.94
CA PHE A 138 -6.09 -3.38 -16.68
C PHE A 138 -5.75 -2.51 -17.91
N LYS A 139 -5.86 -1.19 -17.67
CA LYS A 139 -6.06 -0.12 -18.67
C LYS A 139 -4.78 0.57 -19.13
N TYR A 140 -3.60 0.22 -18.61
CA TYR A 140 -2.34 0.91 -18.93
C TYR A 140 -1.31 0.01 -19.62
N SER A 141 -1.11 0.35 -20.91
CA SER A 141 0.04 0.12 -21.79
C SER A 141 0.55 -1.31 -21.99
N LYS A 142 0.32 -1.83 -23.20
CA LYS A 142 1.17 -2.87 -23.82
C LYS A 142 2.64 -2.50 -23.62
N ILE A 143 3.38 -3.37 -22.96
CA ILE A 143 4.82 -3.25 -22.77
C ILE A 143 5.50 -3.21 -24.15
N LYS A 144 6.30 -2.18 -24.43
CA LYS A 144 7.10 -2.16 -25.67
C LYS A 144 8.32 -3.04 -25.45
N GLY A 145 8.69 -3.85 -26.44
CA GLY A 145 9.72 -4.89 -26.32
C GLY A 145 11.14 -4.42 -25.96
N ASN A 146 11.37 -3.12 -25.83
CA ASN A 146 12.68 -2.49 -25.61
C ASN A 146 12.81 -1.71 -24.28
N GLU A 147 11.82 -1.78 -23.39
CA GLU A 147 11.82 -1.08 -22.10
C GLU A 147 12.47 -1.93 -20.98
N LEU A 148 12.82 -1.32 -19.84
CA LEU A 148 13.21 -2.00 -18.60
C LEU A 148 12.35 -1.52 -17.44
N GLU A 149 12.18 -2.36 -16.42
CA GLU A 149 11.46 -2.04 -15.18
C GLU A 149 12.38 -2.17 -13.97
N VAL A 150 12.27 -1.21 -13.06
CA VAL A 150 12.91 -1.23 -11.75
C VAL A 150 11.82 -1.14 -10.69
N LYS A 151 11.84 -2.05 -9.71
CA LYS A 151 10.88 -2.08 -8.60
C LYS A 151 11.53 -1.61 -7.30
N PHE A 152 10.78 -0.81 -6.56
CA PHE A 152 11.08 -0.41 -5.19
C PHE A 152 9.90 -0.83 -4.30
N ASP A 153 10.18 -1.54 -3.22
CA ASP A 153 9.16 -1.95 -2.25
C ASP A 153 8.72 -0.73 -1.43
N VAL A 154 7.43 -0.42 -1.45
CA VAL A 154 6.87 0.70 -0.69
C VAL A 154 6.29 0.17 0.61
N LYS A 155 6.69 0.76 1.74
CA LYS A 155 6.11 0.41 3.04
C LYS A 155 4.66 0.89 3.14
N ASP A 156 3.81 0.00 3.65
CA ASP A 156 2.35 0.13 3.70
C ASP A 156 1.84 1.48 4.21
N GLY A 157 1.01 2.16 3.40
CA GLY A 157 0.20 3.28 3.84
C GLY A 157 0.97 4.50 4.37
N GLU A 158 2.28 4.56 4.14
CA GLU A 158 3.14 5.68 4.48
C GLU A 158 3.42 6.54 3.25
N ALA A 159 3.67 7.82 3.48
CA ALA A 159 4.19 8.67 2.41
C ALA A 159 5.56 8.14 2.00
N TYR A 160 5.73 7.89 0.70
CA TYR A 160 6.97 7.36 0.16
C TYR A 160 7.63 8.41 -0.73
N SER A 161 8.94 8.58 -0.58
CA SER A 161 9.71 9.43 -1.48
C SER A 161 10.98 8.72 -1.89
N GLU A 162 11.21 8.70 -3.19
CA GLU A 162 12.36 8.05 -3.81
C GLU A 162 13.12 9.06 -4.66
N LYS A 163 14.45 8.94 -4.66
CA LYS A 163 15.32 9.80 -5.48
C LYS A 163 16.23 8.92 -6.32
N ILE A 164 16.02 8.95 -7.63
CA ILE A 164 16.72 8.10 -8.56
C ILE A 164 17.64 8.95 -9.43
N LEU A 165 18.94 8.64 -9.43
CA LEU A 165 19.90 9.30 -10.31
C LEU A 165 19.80 8.71 -11.73
N LEU A 166 19.60 9.60 -12.69
CA LEU A 166 19.55 9.34 -14.11
C LEU A 166 20.81 9.89 -14.79
N LYS A 167 21.48 9.04 -15.55
CA LYS A 167 22.66 9.41 -16.37
C LYS A 167 22.42 9.15 -17.84
N ASN A 168 23.28 9.74 -18.67
CA ASN A 168 23.34 9.49 -20.13
C ASN A 168 22.00 9.76 -20.84
N ILE A 169 21.31 10.83 -20.47
CA ILE A 169 20.00 11.20 -21.00
C ILE A 169 20.12 11.59 -22.48
N LYS A 170 19.35 10.91 -23.34
CA LYS A 170 19.21 11.25 -24.75
C LYS A 170 17.85 11.91 -25.03
N PRO A 171 17.79 12.86 -25.98
CA PRO A 171 16.54 13.46 -26.47
C PRO A 171 15.45 12.44 -26.82
N GLY A 172 14.18 12.81 -26.60
CA GLY A 172 13.03 12.04 -27.08
C GLY A 172 12.77 10.72 -26.36
N GLY A 173 13.18 10.62 -25.09
CA GLY A 173 12.81 9.52 -24.20
C GLY A 173 11.67 9.92 -23.24
N ALA A 174 10.98 8.93 -22.69
CA ALA A 174 10.03 9.11 -21.60
C ALA A 174 10.32 8.12 -20.48
N ILE A 175 10.06 8.54 -19.24
CA ILE A 175 10.07 7.67 -18.06
C ILE A 175 8.63 7.57 -17.56
N GLN A 176 8.17 6.34 -17.35
CA GLN A 176 6.87 6.07 -16.76
C GLN A 176 7.08 5.57 -15.33
N VAL A 177 6.39 6.19 -14.39
CA VAL A 177 6.39 5.82 -12.98
C VAL A 177 5.01 5.26 -12.64
N PHE A 178 4.97 4.10 -12.02
CA PHE A 178 3.76 3.42 -11.59
C PHE A 178 3.81 3.23 -10.08
N PHE A 179 2.72 3.57 -9.41
CA PHE A 179 2.44 3.13 -8.06
C PHE A 179 1.34 2.07 -8.12
N ILE A 180 1.59 0.91 -7.54
CA ILE A 180 0.68 -0.22 -7.51
C ILE A 180 0.28 -0.44 -6.06
N HIS A 181 -1.02 -0.42 -5.82
CA HIS A 181 -1.59 -0.84 -4.56
C HIS A 181 -2.22 -2.22 -4.78
N ASP A 182 -1.67 -3.23 -4.09
CA ASP A 182 -2.21 -4.58 -4.09
C ASP A 182 -2.44 -5.04 -2.66
N TYR A 183 -3.70 -5.04 -2.26
CA TYR A 183 -4.12 -5.49 -0.94
C TYR A 183 -4.96 -6.75 -1.05
N LYS A 184 -4.53 -7.80 -0.35
CA LYS A 184 -5.28 -9.05 -0.24
C LYS A 184 -5.89 -9.22 1.16
N ILE A 185 -7.22 -9.25 1.22
CA ILE A 185 -7.95 -9.65 2.43
C ILE A 185 -7.96 -11.19 2.49
N PRO A 186 -7.84 -11.80 3.69
CA PRO A 186 -7.90 -13.27 3.87
C PRO A 186 -9.22 -13.97 3.44
N LEU A 187 -10.19 -13.25 2.84
CA LEU A 187 -11.52 -13.76 2.43
C LEU A 187 -11.79 -13.52 0.92
N ASP A 188 -10.79 -13.76 0.07
CA ASP A 188 -10.84 -13.68 -1.41
C ASP A 188 -11.08 -12.30 -2.05
N ALA A 189 -11.30 -11.25 -1.25
CA ALA A 189 -11.36 -9.88 -1.76
C ALA A 189 -9.93 -9.32 -1.94
N ARG A 190 -9.52 -9.12 -3.19
CA ARG A 190 -8.31 -8.39 -3.58
C ARG A 190 -8.69 -6.98 -4.01
N THR A 191 -8.10 -5.97 -3.40
CA THR A 191 -8.18 -4.59 -3.85
C THR A 191 -6.89 -4.30 -4.62
N TYR A 192 -7.01 -4.13 -5.94
CA TYR A 192 -5.90 -3.79 -6.81
C TYR A 192 -6.23 -2.52 -7.58
N TRP A 193 -5.32 -1.56 -7.57
CA TRP A 193 -5.35 -0.41 -8.48
C TRP A 193 -3.94 0.13 -8.73
N GLU A 194 -3.78 0.89 -9.81
CA GLU A 194 -2.50 1.47 -10.21
C GLU A 194 -2.66 2.94 -10.56
N LYS A 195 -1.62 3.73 -10.28
CA LYS A 195 -1.54 5.13 -10.66
C LYS A 195 -0.25 5.39 -11.41
N SER A 196 -0.33 6.05 -12.55
CA SER A 196 0.84 6.30 -13.40
C SER A 196 1.12 7.79 -13.57
N HIS A 197 2.40 8.14 -13.67
CA HIS A 197 2.86 9.45 -14.08
C HIS A 197 3.93 9.30 -15.17
N THR A 198 3.83 10.07 -16.25
CA THR A 198 4.81 10.02 -17.35
C THR A 198 5.57 11.33 -17.42
N ILE A 199 6.89 11.23 -17.50
CA ILE A 199 7.78 12.37 -17.69
C ILE A 199 8.41 12.27 -19.06
N GLU A 200 8.11 13.24 -19.91
CA GLU A 200 8.65 13.32 -21.26
C GLU A 200 9.87 14.24 -21.31
N PHE A 201 10.95 13.76 -21.92
CA PHE A 201 12.17 14.55 -22.12
C PHE A 201 12.11 15.25 -23.47
N SER A 202 11.62 16.48 -23.42
CA SER A 202 11.71 17.46 -24.51
C SER A 202 13.04 18.19 -24.43
N ILE A 203 14.15 17.50 -24.73
CA ILE A 203 15.45 18.16 -24.93
C ILE A 203 15.75 18.16 -26.42
#